data_AF-A0A7Y1U3S3-F1
#
_entry.id   AF-A0A7Y1U3S3-F1
#
_cell.length_a   1.000
_cell.length_b   1.000
_cell.length_c   1.000
_cell.angle_alpha   90.00
_cell.angle_beta   90.00
_cell.angle_gamma   90.00
#
_symmetry.space_group_name_H-M   'P 1'
#
loop_
_entity.id
_entity.type
_entity.pdbx_description
1 polymer ?
#
loop_
_entity_poly.entity_id
_entity_poly.type
_entity_poly.pdbx_seq_one_letter_code
_entity_poly.pdbx_strand_id
1 'polypeptide(L)'
;MEADLDAALELLDVHYEAFHTARKFAERTGHTAPSDTKSWSEILTALLTGLRGRDRQKGSDLADGSDVKAANWWGSIDRVRFNGVLPSGRKSKKSKKPQNVSALDDMPYLFFVLWDHRDGIVPRCRVWVVRPPTDPLFRRMAAGWYGADTSDNFQLHPPLDDNADVIRNSWGTLSYPLYFAAERNQGDGFQVVHFDPGALTSGRCSDPLS
;
A
#
# COMPACT_ATOMS: atom_id res chain seq x y z
N MET A 1 14.43 15.64 0.22
CA MET A 1 13.68 15.12 1.38
C MET A 1 14.34 13.80 1.72
N GLU A 2 14.66 13.59 2.99
CA GLU A 2 15.45 12.45 3.44
C GLU A 2 14.52 11.48 4.18
N ALA A 3 14.71 10.19 3.95
CA ALA A 3 13.93 9.15 4.62
C ALA A 3 14.42 9.00 6.06
N ASP A 4 13.48 8.90 7.01
CA ASP A 4 13.77 8.60 8.41
C ASP A 4 13.57 7.09 8.63
N LEU A 5 14.59 6.31 8.27
CA LEU A 5 14.53 4.85 8.34
C LEU A 5 14.46 4.35 9.79
N ASP A 6 15.14 5.02 10.72
CA ASP A 6 15.13 4.62 12.14
C ASP A 6 13.72 4.79 12.73
N ALA A 7 13.08 5.94 12.51
CA ALA A 7 11.70 6.15 12.93
C ALA A 7 10.72 5.21 12.19
N ALA A 8 10.99 4.90 10.92
CA ALA A 8 10.17 3.94 10.18
C ALA A 8 10.24 2.55 10.82
N LEU A 9 11.42 2.04 11.17
CA LEU A 9 11.58 0.76 11.86
C LEU A 9 10.92 0.76 13.24
N GLU A 10 11.09 1.84 14.01
CA GLU A 10 10.41 2.02 15.31
C GLU A 10 8.88 1.93 15.14
N LEU A 11 8.32 2.60 14.12
CA LEU A 11 6.89 2.53 13.82
C LEU A 11 6.43 1.10 13.49
N LEU A 12 7.23 0.33 12.74
CA LEU A 12 6.91 -1.06 12.41
C LEU A 12 6.81 -1.92 13.68
N ASP A 13 7.77 -1.77 14.60
CA ASP A 13 7.76 -2.49 15.88
C ASP A 13 6.56 -2.07 16.74
N VAL A 14 6.27 -0.78 16.84
CA VAL A 14 5.10 -0.28 17.58
C VAL A 14 3.80 -0.84 17.03
N HIS A 15 3.62 -0.86 15.70
CA HIS A 15 2.41 -1.41 15.08
C HIS A 15 2.28 -2.92 15.34
N TYR A 16 3.38 -3.68 15.22
CA TYR A 16 3.42 -5.11 15.50
C TYR A 16 3.05 -5.42 16.95
N GLU A 17 3.72 -4.77 17.91
CA GLU A 17 3.46 -4.98 19.34
C GLU A 17 2.04 -4.57 19.74
N ALA A 18 1.53 -3.46 19.20
CA ALA A 18 0.15 -3.02 19.44
C ALA A 18 -0.86 -4.06 18.94
N PHE A 19 -0.67 -4.58 17.71
CA PHE A 19 -1.54 -5.61 17.14
C PHE A 19 -1.55 -6.88 18.00
N HIS A 20 -0.38 -7.43 18.32
CA HIS A 20 -0.27 -8.67 19.08
C HIS A 20 -0.71 -8.52 20.54
N THR A 21 -0.49 -7.34 21.14
CA THR A 21 -1.00 -7.03 22.49
C THR A 21 -2.51 -6.97 22.51
N ALA A 22 -3.15 -6.36 21.50
CA ALA A 22 -4.61 -6.27 21.43
C ALA A 22 -5.27 -7.61 21.06
N ARG A 23 -4.60 -8.41 20.22
CA ARG A 23 -5.09 -9.71 19.72
C ARG A 23 -5.55 -10.65 20.83
N LYS A 24 -4.79 -10.77 21.93
CA LYS A 24 -5.15 -11.65 23.05
C LYS A 24 -6.51 -11.31 23.68
N PHE A 25 -6.90 -10.03 23.67
CA PHE A 25 -8.20 -9.60 24.17
C PHE A 25 -9.30 -9.82 23.13
N ALA A 26 -8.99 -9.56 21.86
CA ALA A 26 -9.90 -9.78 20.74
C ALA A 26 -10.29 -11.26 20.63
N GLU A 27 -9.32 -12.18 20.68
CA GLU A 27 -9.55 -13.63 20.64
C GLU A 27 -10.42 -14.11 21.81
N ARG A 28 -10.15 -13.63 23.04
CA ARG A 28 -10.94 -13.96 24.23
C ARG A 28 -12.40 -13.52 24.14
N THR A 29 -12.69 -12.54 23.29
CA THR A 29 -14.04 -11.96 23.15
C THR A 29 -14.67 -12.30 21.80
N GLY A 30 -14.01 -13.08 20.94
CA GLY A 30 -14.51 -13.43 19.61
C GLY A 30 -14.50 -12.26 18.60
N HIS A 31 -13.70 -11.22 18.85
CA HIS A 31 -13.56 -10.07 17.95
C HIS A 31 -12.28 -10.15 17.12
N THR A 32 -12.22 -9.36 16.05
CA THR A 32 -10.98 -9.09 15.31
C THR A 32 -10.08 -8.17 16.12
N ALA A 33 -8.76 -8.39 16.04
CA ALA A 33 -7.80 -7.48 16.63
C ALA A 33 -7.93 -6.10 15.95
N PRO A 34 -7.98 -5.00 16.72
CA PRO A 34 -8.06 -3.67 16.15
C PRO A 34 -6.79 -3.37 15.35
N SER A 35 -6.95 -3.01 14.08
CA SER A 35 -5.85 -2.64 13.18
C SER A 35 -6.33 -1.56 12.22
N ASP A 36 -6.01 -0.29 12.52
CA ASP A 36 -6.17 0.80 11.55
C ASP A 36 -4.97 0.85 10.61
N THR A 37 -4.84 -0.20 9.80
CA THR A 37 -3.68 -0.39 8.91
C THR A 37 -3.48 0.79 7.97
N LYS A 38 -4.58 1.46 7.59
CA LYS A 38 -4.51 2.63 6.71
C LYS A 38 -3.66 3.74 7.35
N SER A 39 -4.03 4.18 8.55
CA SER A 39 -3.32 5.26 9.24
C SER A 39 -1.85 4.91 9.53
N TRP A 40 -1.56 3.67 9.92
CA TRP A 40 -0.17 3.20 10.10
C TRP A 40 0.64 3.29 8.81
N SER A 41 0.03 2.92 7.68
CA SER A 41 0.69 2.92 6.37
C SER A 41 0.94 4.33 5.85
N GLU A 42 0.05 5.28 6.14
CA GLU A 42 0.24 6.70 5.80
C GLU A 42 1.43 7.30 6.57
N ILE A 43 1.51 7.04 7.88
CA ILE A 43 2.63 7.51 8.71
C ILE A 43 3.93 6.86 8.23
N LEU A 44 3.93 5.55 7.97
CA LEU A 44 5.12 4.86 7.45
C LEU A 44 5.58 5.48 6.13
N THR A 45 4.65 5.69 5.19
CA THR A 45 4.98 6.30 3.90
C THR A 45 5.54 7.71 4.07
N ALA A 46 5.00 8.50 5.00
CA ALA A 46 5.50 9.83 5.30
C ALA A 46 6.94 9.80 5.86
N LEU A 47 7.26 8.87 6.76
CA LEU A 47 8.62 8.69 7.29
C LEU A 47 9.59 8.25 6.18
N LEU A 48 9.19 7.31 5.34
CA LEU A 48 10.04 6.77 4.27
C LEU A 48 10.29 7.77 3.13
N THR A 49 9.41 8.74 2.90
CA THR A 49 9.47 9.64 1.74
C THR A 49 9.75 11.10 2.11
N GLY A 50 9.53 11.47 3.38
CA GLY A 50 9.47 12.85 3.84
C GLY A 50 8.20 13.60 3.41
N LEU A 51 7.27 12.95 2.69
CA LEU A 51 6.00 13.56 2.29
C LEU A 51 5.06 13.65 3.48
N ARG A 52 4.67 14.88 3.83
CA ARG A 52 3.79 15.11 4.99
C ARG A 52 2.37 14.65 4.72
N GLY A 53 1.67 14.30 5.81
CA GLY A 53 0.21 14.19 5.81
C GLY A 53 -0.47 15.55 5.70
N ARG A 54 -1.81 15.55 5.74
CA ARG A 54 -2.64 16.76 5.48
C ARG A 54 -3.09 17.52 6.72
N ASP A 55 -2.53 17.26 7.90
CA ASP A 55 -2.93 17.91 9.17
C ASP A 55 -4.45 17.89 9.41
N ARG A 56 -5.07 16.71 9.24
CA ARG A 56 -6.52 16.45 9.41
C ARG A 56 -7.43 17.16 8.38
N GLN A 57 -6.88 17.69 7.30
CA GLN A 57 -7.68 18.21 6.19
C GLN A 57 -8.18 17.07 5.30
N LYS A 58 -9.37 17.24 4.70
CA LYS A 58 -9.90 16.30 3.71
C LYS A 58 -9.04 16.33 2.44
N GLY A 59 -8.87 15.18 1.78
CA GLY A 59 -8.17 15.10 0.51
C GLY A 59 -7.60 13.71 0.24
N SER A 60 -6.50 13.69 -0.53
CA SER A 60 -5.57 12.58 -0.67
C SER A 60 -5.00 12.17 0.69
N ASP A 61 -4.27 11.06 0.73
CA ASP A 61 -3.67 10.61 2.00
C ASP A 61 -2.42 11.45 2.36
N LEU A 62 -1.67 11.93 1.36
CA LEU A 62 -0.49 12.79 1.53
C LEU A 62 -0.71 14.22 0.99
N ALA A 63 0.09 15.18 1.45
CA ALA A 63 -0.06 16.60 1.15
C ALA A 63 0.20 16.97 -0.32
N ASP A 64 1.06 16.21 -1.00
CA ASP A 64 1.43 16.40 -2.42
C ASP A 64 0.37 15.89 -3.40
N GLY A 65 -0.69 15.22 -2.91
CA GLY A 65 -1.72 14.60 -3.74
C GLY A 65 -1.57 13.09 -3.91
N SER A 66 -0.54 12.49 -3.32
CA SER A 66 -0.31 11.04 -3.35
C SER A 66 -1.26 10.29 -2.41
N ASP A 67 -1.59 9.05 -2.78
CA ASP A 67 -2.49 8.17 -2.05
C ASP A 67 -1.76 6.92 -1.54
N VAL A 68 -2.27 6.35 -0.44
CA VAL A 68 -1.72 5.15 0.21
C VAL A 68 -2.80 4.08 0.30
N LYS A 69 -2.49 2.88 -0.20
CA LYS A 69 -3.37 1.70 -0.10
C LYS A 69 -2.71 0.67 0.78
N ALA A 70 -3.43 0.28 1.83
CA ALA A 70 -2.93 -0.61 2.86
C ALA A 70 -3.64 -1.96 2.84
N ALA A 71 -2.90 -3.03 3.11
CA ALA A 71 -3.43 -4.36 3.35
C ALA A 71 -2.68 -4.99 4.54
N ASN A 72 -3.39 -5.63 5.46
CA ASN A 72 -2.79 -6.31 6.61
C ASN A 72 -3.27 -7.75 6.68
N TRP A 73 -2.35 -8.69 6.61
CA TRP A 73 -2.62 -10.12 6.70
C TRP A 73 -2.50 -10.69 8.11
N TRP A 74 -1.98 -9.92 9.07
CA TRP A 74 -1.89 -10.35 10.46
C TRP A 74 -3.28 -10.70 11.00
N GLY A 75 -3.46 -11.96 11.41
CA GLY A 75 -4.72 -12.48 11.94
C GLY A 75 -5.90 -12.44 10.96
N SER A 76 -5.68 -12.19 9.67
CA SER A 76 -6.75 -12.20 8.68
C SER A 76 -7.16 -13.63 8.34
N ILE A 77 -8.47 -13.86 8.32
CA ILE A 77 -9.07 -15.13 7.85
C ILE A 77 -9.31 -15.13 6.34
N ASP A 78 -9.38 -13.94 5.73
CA ASP A 78 -9.64 -13.73 4.31
C ASP A 78 -8.39 -13.27 3.56
N ARG A 79 -8.39 -13.48 2.24
CA ARG A 79 -7.40 -12.88 1.34
C ARG A 79 -7.54 -11.36 1.34
N VAL A 80 -6.53 -10.67 1.83
CA VAL A 80 -6.49 -9.20 1.89
C VAL A 80 -6.28 -8.61 0.50
N ARG A 81 -6.69 -7.34 0.33
CA ARG A 81 -6.68 -6.64 -0.95
C ARG A 81 -6.34 -5.18 -0.73
N PHE A 82 -5.71 -4.55 -1.71
CA PHE A 82 -5.73 -3.10 -1.84
C PHE A 82 -7.07 -2.71 -2.46
N ASN A 83 -7.90 -2.00 -1.70
CA ASN A 83 -9.23 -1.57 -2.11
C ASN A 83 -9.23 -0.10 -2.53
N GLY A 84 -10.15 0.28 -3.43
CA GLY A 84 -10.36 1.67 -3.85
C GLY A 84 -9.08 2.29 -4.41
N VAL A 85 -8.31 1.48 -5.14
CA VAL A 85 -7.02 1.87 -5.73
C VAL A 85 -7.22 2.98 -6.74
N LEU A 86 -8.24 2.83 -7.60
CA LEU A 86 -8.65 3.83 -8.56
C LEU A 86 -9.86 4.62 -8.04
N PRO A 87 -9.91 5.95 -8.20
CA PRO A 87 -11.08 6.74 -7.84
C PRO A 87 -12.32 6.33 -8.64
N SER A 88 -13.40 5.99 -7.94
CA SER A 88 -14.70 5.59 -8.50
C SER A 88 -15.84 5.96 -7.54
N GLY A 89 -17.09 5.90 -8.01
CA GLY A 89 -18.27 6.01 -7.14
C GLY A 89 -18.58 7.37 -6.48
N ARG A 90 -17.79 8.43 -6.69
CA ARG A 90 -18.04 9.76 -6.09
C ARG A 90 -19.25 10.47 -6.72
N LYS A 91 -20.40 10.42 -6.03
CA LYS A 91 -21.67 11.02 -6.49
C LYS A 91 -21.80 12.54 -6.23
N SER A 92 -20.92 13.15 -5.43
CA SER A 92 -21.02 14.58 -5.08
C SER A 92 -20.33 15.50 -6.09
N LYS A 93 -21.00 16.60 -6.51
CA LYS A 93 -20.48 17.57 -7.51
C LYS A 93 -19.12 18.19 -7.14
N LYS A 94 -18.76 18.24 -5.85
CA LYS A 94 -17.53 18.88 -5.33
C LYS A 94 -16.28 17.97 -5.34
N SER A 95 -16.40 16.66 -5.59
CA SER A 95 -15.28 15.70 -5.49
C SER A 95 -15.01 14.90 -6.76
N LYS A 96 -15.58 15.34 -7.91
CA LYS A 96 -15.52 14.65 -9.19
C LYS A 96 -14.11 14.66 -9.77
N LYS A 97 -13.33 13.62 -9.49
CA LYS A 97 -12.33 13.17 -10.46
C LYS A 97 -13.07 12.46 -11.60
N PRO A 98 -12.64 12.63 -12.87
CA PRO A 98 -13.25 11.91 -13.99
C PRO A 98 -13.13 10.40 -13.77
N GLN A 99 -14.15 9.63 -14.11
CA GLN A 99 -14.10 8.16 -14.02
C GLN A 99 -13.40 7.58 -15.26
N ASN A 100 -12.15 8.01 -15.46
CA ASN A 100 -11.29 7.56 -16.52
C ASN A 100 -9.83 7.74 -16.11
N VAL A 101 -8.91 7.33 -16.98
CA VAL A 101 -7.47 7.35 -16.70
C VAL A 101 -6.91 8.74 -16.35
N SER A 102 -7.57 9.84 -16.72
CA SER A 102 -7.11 11.20 -16.37
C SER A 102 -7.23 11.52 -14.87
N ALA A 103 -8.01 10.75 -14.10
CA ALA A 103 -8.02 10.87 -12.63
C ALA A 103 -6.65 10.60 -11.98
N LEU A 104 -5.75 9.96 -12.72
CA LEU A 104 -4.40 9.60 -12.32
C LEU A 104 -3.37 10.68 -12.63
N ASP A 105 -3.72 11.71 -13.40
CA ASP A 105 -2.76 12.71 -13.90
C ASP A 105 -2.23 13.60 -12.75
N ASP A 106 -3.08 13.89 -11.77
CA ASP A 106 -2.76 14.70 -10.59
C ASP A 106 -2.39 13.87 -9.35
N MET A 107 -2.07 12.59 -9.51
CA MET A 107 -1.67 11.70 -8.41
C MET A 107 -0.19 11.36 -8.56
N PRO A 108 0.74 12.07 -7.90
CA PRO A 108 2.17 11.88 -8.13
C PRO A 108 2.63 10.45 -7.87
N TYR A 109 2.22 9.92 -6.71
CA TYR A 109 2.53 8.57 -6.27
C TYR A 109 1.29 7.85 -5.78
N LEU A 110 1.29 6.53 -6.00
CA LEU A 110 0.36 5.61 -5.37
C LEU A 110 1.18 4.55 -4.64
N PHE A 111 1.11 4.56 -3.32
CA PHE A 111 1.84 3.63 -2.46
C PHE A 111 0.98 2.45 -2.09
N PHE A 112 1.57 1.27 -2.11
CA PHE A 112 0.95 0.02 -1.68
C PHE A 112 1.73 -0.53 -0.50
N VAL A 113 1.10 -0.60 0.68
CA VAL A 113 1.74 -1.05 1.92
C VAL A 113 1.11 -2.36 2.37
N LEU A 114 1.90 -3.43 2.33
CA LEU A 114 1.49 -4.75 2.81
C LEU A 114 2.20 -5.09 4.12
N TRP A 115 1.40 -5.45 5.11
CA TRP A 115 1.84 -6.04 6.37
C TRP A 115 1.53 -7.54 6.29
N ASP A 116 2.55 -8.38 6.16
CA ASP A 116 2.38 -9.83 5.98
C ASP A 116 3.50 -10.60 6.68
N HIS A 117 3.70 -11.85 6.25
CA HIS A 117 4.79 -12.69 6.68
C HIS A 117 5.58 -13.16 5.46
N ARG A 118 6.84 -13.54 5.67
CA ARG A 118 7.60 -14.41 4.77
C ARG A 118 7.57 -15.83 5.31
N ASP A 119 7.33 -16.79 4.42
CA ASP A 119 7.27 -18.23 4.69
C ASP A 119 6.29 -18.58 5.84
N GLY A 120 5.25 -17.78 6.01
CA GLY A 120 4.21 -17.89 7.04
C GLY A 120 4.67 -17.54 8.45
N ILE A 121 5.93 -17.16 8.65
CA ILE A 121 6.55 -17.10 9.97
C ILE A 121 7.18 -15.74 10.26
N VAL A 122 7.93 -15.16 9.32
CA VAL A 122 8.73 -13.95 9.59
C VAL A 122 7.88 -12.72 9.32
N PRO A 123 7.51 -11.91 10.34
CA PRO A 123 6.73 -10.70 10.11
C PRO A 123 7.50 -9.75 9.20
N ARG A 124 6.81 -9.15 8.23
CA ARG A 124 7.43 -8.19 7.31
C ARG A 124 6.47 -7.09 6.91
N CYS A 125 7.04 -5.98 6.45
CA CYS A 125 6.34 -4.90 5.81
C CYS A 125 6.99 -4.63 4.45
N ARG A 126 6.17 -4.48 3.40
CA ARG A 126 6.63 -4.13 2.05
C ARG A 126 5.85 -2.93 1.52
N VAL A 127 6.57 -2.02 0.89
CA VAL A 127 6.03 -0.83 0.25
C VAL A 127 6.42 -0.84 -1.21
N TRP A 128 5.43 -0.82 -2.10
CA TRP A 128 5.63 -0.56 -3.53
C TRP A 128 5.17 0.84 -3.86
N VAL A 129 5.74 1.41 -4.92
CA VAL A 129 5.33 2.71 -5.44
C VAL A 129 5.07 2.66 -6.93
N VAL A 130 3.95 3.25 -7.34
CA VAL A 130 3.62 3.53 -8.73
C VAL A 130 3.63 5.03 -8.94
N ARG A 131 3.96 5.44 -10.16
CA ARG A 131 3.83 6.84 -10.63
C ARG A 131 2.74 6.93 -11.68
N PRO A 132 1.46 7.01 -11.26
CA PRO A 132 0.32 6.92 -12.17
C PRO A 132 0.36 7.85 -13.40
N PRO A 133 0.94 9.07 -13.37
CA PRO A 133 1.02 9.93 -14.54
C PRO A 133 1.95 9.37 -15.64
N THR A 134 2.97 8.60 -15.26
CA THR A 134 4.07 8.20 -16.17
C THR A 134 4.22 6.70 -16.34
N ASP A 135 3.45 5.89 -15.62
CA ASP A 135 3.51 4.42 -15.70
C ASP A 135 2.57 3.88 -16.80
N PRO A 136 3.09 3.46 -17.97
CA PRO A 136 2.26 3.08 -19.10
C PRO A 136 1.50 1.77 -18.88
N LEU A 137 2.06 0.82 -18.12
CA LEU A 137 1.43 -0.48 -17.89
C LEU A 137 0.30 -0.34 -16.87
N PHE A 138 0.55 0.35 -15.76
CA PHE A 138 -0.49 0.62 -14.78
C PHE A 138 -1.64 1.43 -15.38
N ARG A 139 -1.34 2.47 -16.16
CA ARG A 139 -2.38 3.26 -16.87
C ARG A 139 -3.18 2.44 -17.86
N ARG A 140 -2.56 1.51 -18.59
CA ARG A 140 -3.27 0.61 -19.52
C ARG A 140 -4.23 -0.30 -18.78
N MET A 141 -3.78 -0.91 -17.67
CA MET A 141 -4.64 -1.73 -16.82
C MET A 141 -5.81 -0.92 -16.25
N ALA A 142 -5.54 0.29 -15.74
CA ALA A 142 -6.58 1.20 -15.24
C ALA A 142 -7.57 1.62 -16.33
N ALA A 143 -7.10 1.93 -17.55
CA ALA A 143 -7.95 2.27 -18.68
C ALA A 143 -8.86 1.09 -19.10
N GLY A 144 -8.34 -0.14 -19.08
CA GLY A 144 -9.13 -1.35 -19.31
C GLY A 144 -10.31 -1.45 -18.34
N TRP A 145 -10.07 -1.24 -17.05
CA TRP A 145 -11.13 -1.27 -16.05
C TRP A 145 -12.15 -0.14 -16.21
N TYR A 146 -11.70 1.10 -16.34
CA TYR A 146 -12.60 2.25 -16.54
C TYR A 146 -13.47 2.11 -17.79
N GLY A 147 -12.98 1.43 -18.84
CA GLY A 147 -13.70 1.24 -20.09
C GLY A 147 -14.77 0.15 -20.09
N ALA A 148 -14.76 -0.75 -19.10
CA ALA A 148 -15.55 -1.98 -19.17
C ALA A 148 -16.29 -2.35 -17.88
N ASP A 149 -15.95 -1.77 -16.72
CA ASP A 149 -16.52 -2.19 -15.43
C ASP A 149 -17.57 -1.21 -14.87
N THR A 150 -18.63 -1.76 -14.31
CA THR A 150 -19.66 -1.04 -13.52
C THR A 150 -19.37 -1.06 -12.01
N SER A 151 -18.36 -1.82 -11.58
CA SER A 151 -17.90 -1.87 -10.19
C SER A 151 -17.39 -0.52 -9.71
N ASP A 152 -17.72 -0.15 -8.47
CA ASP A 152 -17.22 1.05 -7.82
C ASP A 152 -15.92 0.81 -7.05
N ASN A 153 -15.29 -0.37 -7.19
CA ASN A 153 -14.09 -0.73 -6.43
C ASN A 153 -13.06 -1.49 -7.30
N PHE A 154 -12.02 -0.79 -7.76
CA PHE A 154 -10.84 -1.43 -8.34
C PHE A 154 -10.00 -2.04 -7.22
N GLN A 155 -9.90 -3.36 -7.21
CA GLN A 155 -9.15 -4.13 -6.23
C GLN A 155 -7.88 -4.71 -6.82
N LEU A 156 -6.81 -4.73 -6.02
CA LEU A 156 -5.56 -5.41 -6.31
C LEU A 156 -5.27 -6.45 -5.24
N HIS A 157 -4.75 -7.60 -5.65
CA HIS A 157 -4.38 -8.72 -4.81
C HIS A 157 -2.86 -8.72 -4.60
N PRO A 158 -2.37 -8.42 -3.39
CA PRO A 158 -0.94 -8.40 -3.10
C PRO A 158 -0.34 -9.82 -3.05
N PRO A 159 0.99 -9.93 -3.20
CA PRO A 159 1.75 -11.20 -3.14
C PRO A 159 1.90 -11.70 -1.69
N LEU A 160 0.79 -12.12 -1.07
CA LEU A 160 0.79 -12.62 0.32
C LEU A 160 1.70 -13.82 0.47
N ASP A 161 2.63 -13.76 1.42
CA ASP A 161 3.58 -14.83 1.72
C ASP A 161 4.50 -15.22 0.55
N ASP A 162 4.47 -14.43 -0.52
CA ASP A 162 5.26 -14.59 -1.73
C ASP A 162 6.32 -13.49 -1.76
N ASN A 163 7.56 -13.84 -2.08
CA ASN A 163 8.68 -12.91 -2.16
C ASN A 163 8.68 -12.12 -3.48
N ALA A 164 7.82 -12.46 -4.43
CA ALA A 164 7.66 -11.70 -5.66
C ALA A 164 7.00 -10.33 -5.42
N ASP A 165 7.37 -9.35 -6.24
CA ASP A 165 6.76 -8.01 -6.26
C ASP A 165 5.57 -7.94 -7.23
N VAL A 166 4.81 -9.03 -7.33
CA VAL A 166 3.77 -9.21 -8.35
C VAL A 166 2.39 -9.04 -7.74
N ILE A 167 1.69 -7.97 -8.11
CA ILE A 167 0.33 -7.68 -7.66
C ILE A 167 -0.64 -7.94 -8.82
N ARG A 168 -1.75 -8.62 -8.53
CA ARG A 168 -2.68 -9.17 -9.54
C ARG A 168 -4.09 -8.62 -9.41
N ASN A 169 -4.85 -8.61 -10.49
CA ASN A 169 -6.31 -8.47 -10.49
C ASN A 169 -6.93 -9.12 -11.73
N SER A 170 -8.23 -8.92 -11.94
CA SER A 170 -8.95 -9.41 -13.11
C SER A 170 -8.56 -8.72 -14.43
N TRP A 171 -7.82 -7.60 -14.38
CA TRP A 171 -7.41 -6.80 -15.53
C TRP A 171 -5.95 -7.01 -15.92
N GLY A 172 -5.18 -7.70 -15.10
CA GLY A 172 -3.77 -7.93 -15.37
C GLY A 172 -2.98 -8.36 -14.14
N THR A 173 -1.71 -8.62 -14.40
CA THR A 173 -0.70 -8.98 -13.41
C THR A 173 0.54 -8.19 -13.77
N LEU A 174 1.05 -7.38 -12.84
CA LEU A 174 2.22 -6.54 -13.05
C LEU A 174 3.23 -6.80 -11.94
N SER A 175 4.52 -6.68 -12.27
CA SER A 175 5.58 -6.52 -11.27
C SER A 175 5.66 -5.04 -10.90
N TYR A 176 5.67 -4.73 -9.61
CA TYR A 176 5.63 -3.35 -9.10
C TYR A 176 7.00 -2.94 -8.57
N PRO A 177 7.39 -1.65 -8.70
CA PRO A 177 8.63 -1.16 -8.12
C PRO A 177 8.61 -1.27 -6.59
N LEU A 178 9.46 -2.13 -6.03
CA LEU A 178 9.65 -2.24 -4.60
C LEU A 178 10.42 -1.02 -4.09
N TYR A 179 9.79 -0.23 -3.24
CA TYR A 179 10.38 0.97 -2.64
C TYR A 179 11.10 0.64 -1.34
N PHE A 180 10.46 -0.18 -0.50
CA PHE A 180 10.96 -0.52 0.83
C PHE A 180 10.49 -1.90 1.25
N ALA A 181 11.35 -2.65 1.94
CA ALA A 181 10.97 -3.84 2.67
C ALA A 181 11.76 -3.94 3.97
N ALA A 182 11.08 -4.37 5.02
CA ALA A 182 11.69 -4.70 6.30
C ALA A 182 11.10 -5.99 6.87
N GLU A 183 11.93 -6.73 7.58
CA GLU A 183 11.59 -8.00 8.22
C GLU A 183 11.92 -7.93 9.71
N ARG A 184 11.08 -8.56 10.54
CA ARG A 184 11.29 -8.61 11.98
C ARG A 184 12.10 -9.83 12.36
N ASN A 185 13.32 -9.60 12.86
CA ASN A 185 14.13 -10.65 13.45
C ASN A 185 13.64 -10.96 14.87
N GLN A 186 13.75 -12.22 15.30
CA GLN A 186 13.42 -12.57 16.67
C GLN A 186 14.43 -11.92 17.63
N GLY A 187 13.94 -11.05 18.52
CA GLY A 187 14.74 -10.39 19.56
C GLY A 187 15.24 -8.99 19.19
N ASP A 188 15.37 -8.68 17.90
CA ASP A 188 16.07 -7.46 17.44
C ASP A 188 15.16 -6.46 16.68
N GLY A 189 13.84 -6.67 16.68
CA GLY A 189 12.89 -5.80 16.02
C GLY A 189 12.95 -5.87 14.48
N PHE A 190 12.36 -4.88 13.81
CA PHE A 190 12.39 -4.79 12.35
C PHE A 190 13.75 -4.30 11.85
N GLN A 191 14.20 -4.88 10.73
CA GLN A 191 15.40 -4.46 10.00
C GLN A 191 15.11 -4.27 8.52
N VAL A 192 15.75 -3.28 7.91
CA VAL A 192 15.63 -3.02 6.47
C VAL A 192 16.28 -4.15 5.69
N VAL A 193 15.52 -4.77 4.78
CA VAL A 193 16.05 -5.75 3.81
C VAL A 193 16.16 -5.16 2.41
N HIS A 194 15.38 -4.12 2.11
CA HIS A 194 15.44 -3.39 0.85
C HIS A 194 15.01 -1.93 1.05
N PHE A 195 15.74 -1.01 0.42
CA PHE A 195 15.34 0.39 0.30
C PHE A 195 15.88 0.98 -1.00
N ASP A 196 14.98 1.34 -1.92
CA ASP A 196 15.32 1.96 -3.20
C ASP A 196 14.64 3.32 -3.34
N PRO A 197 15.28 4.42 -2.92
CA PRO A 197 14.77 5.76 -3.14
C PRO A 197 14.62 6.10 -4.64
N GLY A 198 15.38 5.41 -5.51
CA GLY A 198 15.31 5.54 -6.96
C GLY A 198 13.94 5.17 -7.53
N ALA A 199 13.19 4.27 -6.89
CA ALA A 199 11.86 3.87 -7.34
C ALA A 199 10.86 5.05 -7.44
N LEU A 200 11.06 6.13 -6.66
CA LEU A 200 10.27 7.37 -6.78
C LEU A 200 10.56 8.17 -8.06
N THR A 201 11.67 7.92 -8.74
CA THR A 201 12.12 8.73 -9.89
C THR A 201 12.29 7.92 -11.18
N SER A 202 12.61 6.64 -11.09
CA SER A 202 12.78 5.75 -12.23
C SER A 202 11.85 4.54 -12.20
N GLY A 203 11.32 4.16 -11.04
CA GLY A 203 10.44 3.00 -10.88
C GLY A 203 9.23 3.04 -11.80
N ARG A 204 8.95 1.90 -12.45
CA ARG A 204 7.77 1.64 -13.28
C ARG A 204 7.39 0.17 -13.18
N CYS A 205 6.10 -0.12 -13.27
CA CYS A 205 5.62 -1.47 -13.40
C CYS A 205 6.20 -2.13 -14.67
N SER A 206 6.44 -3.43 -14.58
CA SER A 206 6.86 -4.27 -15.71
C SER A 206 5.96 -5.48 -15.88
N ASP A 207 6.07 -6.16 -17.01
CA ASP A 207 5.47 -7.47 -17.21
C ASP A 207 6.27 -8.48 -16.38
N PRO A 208 5.65 -9.29 -15.51
CA PRO A 208 6.36 -10.27 -14.70
C PRO A 208 7.02 -11.40 -15.51
N LEU A 209 6.72 -11.52 -16.82
CA LEU A 209 7.29 -12.53 -17.71
C LEU A 209 8.32 -11.97 -18.71
N SER A 210 8.60 -10.66 -18.69
CA SER A 210 9.57 -10.02 -19.60
C SER A 210 11.00 -10.07 -19.11
#